data_AF-A0A6P0T0B1-F1
#
_entry.id   AF-A0A6P0T0B1-F1
#
_cell.length_a   1.000
_cell.length_b   1.000
_cell.length_c   1.000
_cell.angle_alpha   90.00
_cell.angle_beta   90.00
_cell.angle_gamma   90.00
#
_symmetry.space_group_name_H-M   'P 1'
#
loop_
_entity.id
_entity.type
_entity.pdbx_description
1 polymer ?
#
loop_
_entity_poly.entity_id
_entity_poly.type
_entity_poly.pdbx_seq_one_letter_code
_entity_poly.pdbx_strand_id
1 'polypeptide(L)'
;QDRVGYVVVEINQASNQAKLLGFAKTALGGSLEISKIQSLEQLINQLPELESNVVNLREWLKGNFKVDWQSVSNLLSPQLRPAFRNTEYQQQRAKPIDLFDLGLELAGNPVVLIITVGKIDKETASVRAQVYPNGEALTLPPNLKLSVLTATGDIFTEVTARSDDEFIQYQFNAQQGDDFGIKVSLGEASIIERFQV
;
A
#
# COMPACT_ATOMS: atom_id res chain seq x y z
N GLN A 1 -13.36 -14.20 -11.00
CA GLN A 1 -13.48 -13.42 -12.24
C GLN A 1 -13.50 -11.97 -11.78
N ASP A 2 -12.36 -11.31 -11.85
CA ASP A 2 -12.04 -10.17 -10.98
C ASP A 2 -12.40 -8.82 -11.62
N ARG A 3 -13.40 -8.83 -12.50
CA ARG A 3 -13.85 -7.65 -13.26
C ARG A 3 -15.09 -7.06 -12.60
N VAL A 4 -14.96 -5.85 -12.06
CA VAL A 4 -16.05 -5.09 -11.41
C VAL A 4 -16.93 -4.32 -12.41
N GLY A 5 -16.46 -4.12 -13.64
CA GLY A 5 -17.23 -3.60 -14.78
C GLY A 5 -16.36 -3.04 -15.89
N TYR A 6 -16.92 -2.13 -16.69
CA TYR A 6 -16.30 -1.55 -17.89
C TYR A 6 -16.42 -0.03 -17.85
N VAL A 7 -15.34 0.68 -18.20
CA VAL A 7 -15.35 2.12 -18.42
C VAL A 7 -15.39 2.37 -19.93
N VAL A 8 -16.30 3.24 -20.36
CA VAL A 8 -16.49 3.56 -21.78
C VAL A 8 -15.81 4.88 -22.09
N VAL A 9 -14.95 4.85 -23.11
CA VAL A 9 -14.16 6.00 -23.56
C VAL A 9 -14.45 6.27 -25.03
N GLU A 10 -14.78 7.51 -25.35
CA GLU A 10 -14.82 8.01 -26.72
C GLU A 10 -13.46 8.56 -27.10
N ILE A 11 -12.86 8.04 -28.17
CA ILE A 11 -11.54 8.47 -28.65
C ILE A 11 -11.73 9.33 -29.90
N ASN A 12 -11.29 10.59 -29.81
CA ASN A 12 -11.18 11.46 -30.98
C ASN A 12 -9.74 11.39 -31.51
N GLN A 13 -9.56 10.66 -32.60
CA GLN A 13 -8.25 10.48 -33.22
C GLN A 13 -7.66 11.77 -33.81
N ALA A 14 -8.51 12.68 -34.30
CA ALA A 14 -8.04 13.91 -34.92
C ALA A 14 -7.44 14.90 -33.90
N SER A 15 -7.99 14.92 -32.67
CA SER A 15 -7.48 15.77 -31.58
C SER A 15 -6.56 15.04 -30.62
N ASN A 16 -6.33 13.73 -30.79
CA ASN A 16 -5.61 12.88 -29.84
C ASN A 16 -6.15 13.02 -28.41
N GLN A 17 -7.47 13.11 -28.26
CA GLN A 17 -8.16 13.27 -26.99
C GLN A 17 -9.14 12.12 -26.75
N ALA A 18 -9.35 11.81 -25.47
CA ALA A 18 -10.29 10.80 -25.02
C ALA A 18 -11.27 11.42 -24.02
N LYS A 19 -12.55 11.09 -24.16
CA LYS A 19 -13.61 11.53 -23.26
C LYS A 19 -14.22 10.31 -22.56
N LEU A 20 -14.26 10.36 -21.23
CA LEU A 20 -14.98 9.36 -20.43
C LEU A 20 -16.49 9.55 -20.62
N LEU A 21 -17.17 8.53 -21.15
CA LEU A 21 -18.62 8.55 -21.35
C LEU A 21 -19.38 8.00 -20.15
N GLY A 22 -18.80 7.03 -19.44
CA GLY A 22 -19.41 6.47 -18.24
C GLY A 22 -19.01 5.03 -17.97
N PHE A 23 -19.87 4.31 -17.25
CA PHE A 23 -19.62 2.98 -16.72
C PHE A 23 -20.72 1.98 -17.11
N ALA A 24 -20.37 0.72 -17.32
CA ALA A 24 -21.34 -0.37 -17.45
C ALA A 24 -20.88 -1.61 -16.67
N LYS A 25 -21.80 -2.25 -15.95
CA LYS A 25 -21.49 -3.43 -15.13
C LYS A 25 -21.14 -4.66 -15.97
N THR A 26 -21.80 -4.84 -17.12
CA THR A 26 -21.58 -5.97 -18.03
C THR A 26 -21.60 -5.52 -19.48
N ALA A 27 -20.79 -6.19 -20.30
CA ALA A 27 -20.80 -6.09 -21.76
C ALA A 27 -21.07 -7.48 -22.32
N LEU A 28 -22.35 -7.81 -22.50
CA LEU A 28 -22.76 -9.13 -23.01
C LEU A 28 -22.32 -9.28 -24.46
N GLY A 29 -21.53 -10.31 -24.76
CA GLY A 29 -21.09 -10.61 -26.13
C GLY A 29 -20.12 -9.58 -26.74
N GLY A 30 -19.44 -8.78 -25.91
CA GLY A 30 -18.45 -7.79 -26.40
C GLY A 30 -19.06 -6.53 -27.05
N SER A 31 -20.39 -6.40 -27.04
CA SER A 31 -21.11 -5.20 -27.50
C SER A 31 -21.81 -4.51 -26.33
N LEU A 32 -21.86 -3.18 -26.35
CA LEU A 32 -22.46 -2.37 -25.30
C LEU A 32 -23.34 -1.28 -25.92
N GLU A 33 -24.61 -1.23 -25.53
CA GLU A 33 -25.53 -0.17 -25.95
C GLU A 33 -25.26 1.11 -25.15
N ILE A 34 -25.24 2.25 -25.85
CA ILE A 34 -24.98 3.57 -25.24
C ILE A 34 -26.01 3.91 -24.15
N SER A 35 -27.26 3.48 -24.32
CA SER A 35 -28.33 3.65 -23.33
C SER A 35 -28.10 2.91 -22.01
N LYS A 36 -27.22 1.90 -21.99
CA LYS A 36 -26.85 1.12 -20.80
C LYS A 36 -25.64 1.69 -20.07
N ILE A 37 -25.04 2.76 -20.59
CA ILE A 37 -23.93 3.47 -19.95
C ILE A 37 -24.50 4.32 -18.80
N GLN A 38 -24.05 4.01 -17.60
CA GLN A 38 -24.35 4.72 -16.37
C GLN A 38 -23.33 5.85 -16.13
N SER A 39 -23.67 6.78 -15.25
CA SER A 39 -22.71 7.81 -14.83
C SER A 39 -21.47 7.18 -14.19
N LEU A 40 -20.33 7.85 -14.33
CA LEU A 40 -19.07 7.38 -13.74
C LEU A 40 -19.16 7.27 -12.21
N GLU A 41 -20.01 8.06 -11.57
CA GLU A 41 -20.26 7.99 -10.12
C GLU A 41 -20.81 6.62 -9.69
N GLN A 42 -21.58 5.95 -10.56
CA GLN A 42 -22.09 4.61 -10.25
C GLN A 42 -20.98 3.57 -10.16
N LEU A 43 -19.83 3.78 -10.82
CA LEU A 43 -18.67 2.91 -10.66
C LEU A 43 -18.19 2.90 -9.21
N ILE A 44 -18.20 4.06 -8.53
CA ILE A 44 -17.75 4.18 -7.12
C ILE A 44 -18.59 3.25 -6.23
N ASN A 45 -19.88 3.13 -6.51
CA ASN A 45 -20.80 2.25 -5.77
C ASN A 45 -20.67 0.76 -6.14
N GLN A 46 -20.00 0.44 -7.25
CA GLN A 46 -19.76 -0.94 -7.68
C GLN A 46 -18.35 -1.44 -7.32
N LEU A 47 -17.46 -0.53 -6.94
CA LEU A 47 -16.26 -0.94 -6.23
C LEU A 47 -16.74 -1.69 -4.98
N PRO A 48 -16.19 -2.88 -4.67
CA PRO A 48 -16.43 -3.46 -3.36
C PRO A 48 -16.17 -2.34 -2.34
N GLU A 49 -16.97 -2.26 -1.27
CA GLU A 49 -16.51 -1.55 -0.08
C GLU A 49 -15.06 -1.97 0.07
N LEU A 50 -14.13 -1.01 -0.05
CA LEU A 50 -12.72 -1.29 0.17
C LEU A 50 -12.72 -1.84 1.59
N GLU A 51 -12.79 -3.17 1.73
CA GLU A 51 -12.90 -3.84 3.02
C GLU A 51 -11.85 -3.15 3.84
N SER A 52 -12.27 -2.49 4.93
CA SER A 52 -11.41 -1.48 5.55
C SER A 52 -10.07 -2.15 5.80
N ASN A 53 -9.07 -1.84 4.96
CA ASN A 53 -7.89 -2.69 4.91
C ASN A 53 -7.02 -2.46 6.14
N VAL A 54 -7.51 -1.60 7.04
CA VAL A 54 -7.11 -1.41 8.43
C VAL A 54 -6.66 -2.73 9.04
N VAL A 55 -5.37 -2.74 9.31
CA VAL A 55 -4.68 -3.82 10.00
C VAL A 55 -4.77 -3.53 11.50
N ASN A 56 -5.31 -4.48 12.26
CA ASN A 56 -5.32 -4.39 13.71
C ASN A 56 -3.99 -4.92 14.28
N LEU A 57 -3.18 -4.04 14.87
CA LEU A 57 -1.87 -4.39 15.39
C LEU A 57 -1.93 -5.19 16.71
N ARG A 58 -3.04 -5.17 17.45
CA ARG A 58 -3.24 -6.09 18.59
C ARG A 58 -3.43 -7.52 18.15
N GLU A 59 -4.12 -7.75 17.04
CA GLU A 59 -4.24 -9.09 16.48
C GLU A 59 -2.88 -9.62 16.05
N TRP A 60 -2.02 -8.76 15.49
CA TRP A 60 -0.63 -9.15 15.21
C TRP A 60 0.12 -9.54 16.47
N LEU A 61 0.00 -8.78 17.56
CA LEU A 61 0.60 -9.12 18.86
C LEU A 61 0.10 -10.46 19.44
N LYS A 62 -1.05 -10.96 19.00
CA LYS A 62 -1.58 -12.30 19.35
C LYS A 62 -1.15 -13.40 18.36
N GLY A 63 -0.46 -13.06 17.28
CA GLY A 63 -0.07 -13.99 16.23
C GLY A 63 -1.09 -14.16 15.10
N ASN A 64 -2.09 -13.29 15.01
CA ASN A 64 -3.12 -13.32 13.97
C ASN A 64 -2.79 -12.28 12.88
N PHE A 65 -2.60 -12.72 11.63
CA PHE A 65 -2.14 -11.87 10.53
C PHE A 65 -3.10 -11.92 9.34
N LYS A 66 -3.27 -10.78 8.65
CA LYS A 66 -3.97 -10.73 7.36
C LYS A 66 -3.13 -11.44 6.27
N VAL A 67 -3.81 -12.02 5.28
CA VAL A 67 -3.18 -12.83 4.22
C VAL A 67 -2.14 -12.08 3.39
N ASP A 68 -2.34 -10.77 3.20
CA ASP A 68 -1.43 -9.92 2.41
C ASP A 68 -0.14 -9.53 3.15
N TRP A 69 -0.01 -9.92 4.42
CA TRP A 69 1.14 -9.63 5.28
C TRP A 69 1.93 -10.90 5.56
N GLN A 70 3.11 -10.99 4.95
CA GLN A 70 3.94 -12.19 4.95
C GLN A 70 5.06 -12.12 6.01
N SER A 71 5.71 -13.27 6.25
CA SER A 71 6.92 -13.30 7.07
C SER A 71 8.06 -12.55 6.38
N VAL A 72 8.79 -11.73 7.14
CA VAL A 72 9.98 -11.01 6.65
C VAL A 72 11.01 -11.95 6.03
N SER A 73 11.16 -13.16 6.60
CA SER A 73 12.09 -14.18 6.12
C SER A 73 11.85 -14.64 4.68
N ASN A 74 10.61 -14.49 4.19
CA ASN A 74 10.22 -14.92 2.85
C ASN A 74 10.57 -13.90 1.78
N LEU A 75 10.71 -12.62 2.17
CA LEU A 75 10.86 -11.51 1.22
C LEU A 75 12.28 -10.94 1.19
N LEU A 76 13.01 -11.01 2.31
CA LEU A 76 14.36 -10.45 2.36
C LEU A 76 15.45 -11.43 1.94
N SER A 77 16.49 -10.86 1.33
CA SER A 77 17.72 -11.57 1.01
C SER A 77 18.31 -12.23 2.27
N PRO A 78 18.99 -13.39 2.16
CA PRO A 78 19.55 -14.09 3.31
C PRO A 78 20.48 -13.22 4.19
N GLN A 79 21.08 -12.20 3.58
CA GLN A 79 22.02 -11.26 4.21
C GLN A 79 21.33 -10.36 5.25
N LEU A 80 20.07 -9.98 5.00
CA LEU A 80 19.31 -9.07 5.86
C LEU A 80 18.59 -9.80 7.00
N ARG A 81 18.40 -11.14 6.90
CA ARG A 81 17.67 -11.95 7.89
C ARG A 81 18.14 -11.79 9.35
N PRO A 82 19.44 -11.62 9.66
CA PRO A 82 19.88 -11.40 11.04
C PRO A 82 19.29 -10.15 11.70
N ALA A 83 18.99 -9.10 10.92
CA ALA A 83 18.41 -7.86 11.43
C ALA A 83 16.93 -8.00 11.83
N PHE A 84 16.27 -9.09 11.41
CA PHE A 84 14.84 -9.35 11.61
C PHE A 84 14.59 -10.61 12.45
N ARG A 85 15.49 -10.91 13.39
CA ARG A 85 15.26 -11.97 14.37
C ARG A 85 14.15 -11.53 15.33
N ASN A 86 13.03 -12.25 15.27
CA ASN A 86 11.88 -11.97 16.12
C ASN A 86 12.24 -12.22 17.59
N THR A 87 11.83 -11.31 18.47
CA THR A 87 11.90 -11.51 19.93
C THR A 87 10.50 -11.86 20.45
N GLU A 88 10.38 -12.47 21.65
CA GLU A 88 9.07 -12.87 22.20
C GLU A 88 8.05 -11.72 22.30
N TYR A 89 8.51 -10.47 22.36
CA TYR A 89 7.68 -9.29 22.55
C TYR A 89 7.43 -8.48 21.27
N GLN A 90 7.93 -8.95 20.12
CA GLN A 90 7.83 -8.26 18.85
C GLN A 90 7.22 -9.14 17.77
N GLN A 91 6.47 -8.51 16.88
CA GLN A 91 5.87 -9.13 15.71
C GLN A 91 6.25 -8.31 14.49
N GLN A 92 6.71 -8.98 13.45
CA GLN A 92 7.21 -8.34 12.22
C GLN A 92 6.51 -8.93 11.02
N ARG A 93 5.91 -8.08 10.19
CA ARG A 93 5.30 -8.53 8.93
C ARG A 93 5.71 -7.63 7.80
N ALA A 94 5.81 -8.24 6.63
CA ALA A 94 6.29 -7.60 5.43
C ALA A 94 5.26 -7.72 4.31
N LYS A 95 5.11 -6.66 3.54
CA LYS A 95 4.25 -6.62 2.35
C LYS A 95 5.09 -6.12 1.18
N PRO A 96 5.23 -6.91 0.10
CA PRO A 96 5.88 -6.41 -1.10
C PRO A 96 5.00 -5.31 -1.71
N ILE A 97 5.64 -4.24 -2.13
CA ILE A 97 4.99 -3.12 -2.82
C ILE A 97 5.61 -3.08 -4.20
N ASP A 98 4.79 -3.40 -5.19
CA ASP A 98 5.11 -3.11 -6.57
C ASP A 98 4.62 -1.69 -6.90
N LEU A 99 5.56 -0.77 -7.10
CA LEU A 99 5.25 0.60 -7.48
C LEU A 99 4.80 0.69 -8.96
N PHE A 100 4.99 -0.38 -9.75
CA PHE A 100 4.60 -0.46 -11.16
C PHE A 100 3.09 -0.59 -11.35
N ASP A 101 2.40 -1.33 -10.48
CA ASP A 101 0.97 -1.63 -10.60
C ASP A 101 0.05 -0.45 -10.23
N LEU A 102 0.62 0.72 -9.85
CA LEU A 102 -0.12 1.92 -9.48
C LEU A 102 -0.37 2.90 -10.64
N GLY A 103 -0.13 2.45 -11.89
CA GLY A 103 -0.79 3.02 -13.07
C GLY A 103 -0.03 4.08 -13.85
N LEU A 104 1.25 4.31 -13.57
CA LEU A 104 2.15 5.15 -14.36
C LEU A 104 3.51 4.47 -14.44
N GLU A 105 4.18 4.47 -15.60
CA GLU A 105 5.54 3.97 -15.82
C GLU A 105 6.52 4.55 -14.78
N LEU A 106 6.61 3.91 -13.62
CA LEU A 106 7.43 4.36 -12.52
C LEU A 106 8.43 3.26 -12.21
N ALA A 107 9.56 3.38 -12.91
CA ALA A 107 10.91 2.94 -12.58
C ALA A 107 11.17 1.46 -12.22
N GLY A 108 10.19 0.56 -12.18
CA GLY A 108 10.43 -0.89 -12.04
C GLY A 108 11.25 -1.28 -10.80
N ASN A 109 11.14 -0.51 -9.71
CA ASN A 109 11.87 -0.75 -8.47
C ASN A 109 10.93 -1.28 -7.40
N PRO A 110 10.74 -2.61 -7.29
CA PRO A 110 9.93 -3.17 -6.23
C PRO A 110 10.59 -2.89 -4.89
N VAL A 111 9.77 -2.56 -3.90
CA VAL A 111 10.21 -2.35 -2.52
C VAL A 111 9.40 -3.26 -1.59
N VAL A 112 9.84 -3.41 -0.36
CA VAL A 112 9.10 -4.14 0.67
C VAL A 112 8.90 -3.25 1.88
N LEU A 113 7.64 -3.08 2.28
CA LEU A 113 7.28 -2.42 3.52
C LEU A 113 7.27 -3.45 4.64
N ILE A 114 8.01 -3.15 5.71
CA ILE A 114 8.09 -3.98 6.91
C ILE A 114 7.54 -3.17 8.07
N ILE A 115 6.57 -3.77 8.78
CA ILE A 115 6.01 -3.22 10.00
C ILE A 115 6.44 -4.13 11.16
N THR A 116 7.14 -3.55 12.11
CA THR A 116 7.46 -4.17 13.40
C THR A 116 6.60 -3.53 14.47
N VAL A 117 5.81 -4.34 15.17
CA VAL A 117 5.07 -3.93 16.37
C VAL A 117 5.63 -4.63 17.59
N GLY A 118 5.89 -3.89 18.65
CA GLY A 118 6.34 -4.40 19.93
C GLY A 118 5.46 -3.89 21.06
N LYS A 119 5.11 -4.76 22.00
CA LYS A 119 4.34 -4.35 23.18
C LYS A 119 5.25 -3.60 24.16
N ILE A 120 4.88 -2.37 24.52
CA ILE A 120 5.54 -1.62 25.62
C ILE A 120 4.81 -1.91 26.92
N ASP A 121 3.49 -1.69 26.94
CA ASP A 121 2.63 -1.95 28.09
C ASP A 121 1.24 -2.45 27.64
N LYS A 122 0.19 -2.30 28.46
CA LYS A 122 -1.18 -2.74 28.11
C LYS A 122 -1.84 -1.87 27.03
N GLU A 123 -1.49 -0.60 26.96
CA GLU A 123 -2.13 0.40 26.11
C GLU A 123 -1.18 0.91 25.01
N THR A 124 0.13 0.86 25.24
CA THR A 124 1.14 1.41 24.34
C THR A 124 1.87 0.32 23.55
N ALA A 125 1.96 0.52 22.24
CA ALA A 125 2.78 -0.26 21.32
C ALA A 125 3.87 0.61 20.68
N SER A 126 5.06 0.05 20.50
CA SER A 126 6.08 0.61 19.61
C SER A 126 5.80 0.12 18.20
N VAL A 127 5.68 1.05 17.24
CA VAL A 127 5.53 0.75 15.81
C VAL A 127 6.75 1.26 15.07
N ARG A 128 7.37 0.40 14.27
CA ARG A 128 8.45 0.76 13.35
C ARG A 128 8.05 0.38 11.93
N ALA A 129 8.03 1.37 11.04
CA ALA A 129 7.89 1.17 9.61
C ALA A 129 9.25 1.28 8.93
N GLN A 130 9.55 0.34 8.04
CA GLN A 130 10.80 0.30 7.28
C GLN A 130 10.49 -0.04 5.83
N VAL A 131 11.22 0.58 4.90
CA VAL A 131 11.14 0.25 3.47
C VAL A 131 12.51 -0.20 3.00
N TYR A 132 12.58 -1.39 2.40
CA TYR A 132 13.79 -1.95 1.80
C TYR A 132 13.59 -2.12 0.29
N PRO A 133 14.67 -2.09 -0.51
CA PRO A 133 14.59 -2.57 -1.89
C PRO A 133 14.22 -4.06 -1.88
N ASN A 134 13.48 -4.48 -2.89
CA ASN A 134 13.11 -5.87 -3.10
C ASN A 134 13.67 -6.31 -4.46
N GLY A 135 14.28 -7.49 -4.55
CA GLY A 135 14.99 -7.94 -5.76
C GLY A 135 16.51 -7.75 -5.69
N GLU A 136 17.12 -7.38 -6.82
CA GLU A 136 18.59 -7.30 -6.95
C GLU A 136 19.19 -5.95 -6.51
N ALA A 137 18.37 -4.91 -6.39
CA ALA A 137 18.82 -3.59 -5.97
C ALA A 137 19.29 -3.60 -4.51
N LEU A 138 20.40 -2.90 -4.25
CA LEU A 138 20.99 -2.77 -2.91
C LEU A 138 20.57 -1.47 -2.20
N THR A 139 20.13 -0.46 -2.97
CA THR A 139 19.70 0.84 -2.45
C THR A 139 18.28 1.14 -2.92
N LEU A 140 17.60 2.01 -2.16
CA LEU A 140 16.28 2.51 -2.51
C LEU A 140 16.36 3.49 -3.68
N PRO A 141 15.26 3.62 -4.45
CA PRO A 141 15.14 4.70 -5.41
C PRO A 141 15.28 6.07 -4.72
N PRO A 142 16.08 6.99 -5.27
CA PRO A 142 16.19 8.32 -4.71
C PRO A 142 14.83 9.03 -4.75
N ASN A 143 14.54 9.81 -3.72
CA ASN A 143 13.25 10.49 -3.51
C ASN A 143 12.06 9.59 -3.18
N LEU A 144 12.28 8.29 -2.93
CA LEU A 144 11.25 7.45 -2.33
C LEU A 144 10.93 7.97 -0.92
N LYS A 145 9.64 8.15 -0.62
CA LYS A 145 9.16 8.70 0.64
C LYS A 145 8.41 7.64 1.45
N LEU A 146 8.73 7.60 2.75
CA LEU A 146 7.96 6.90 3.78
C LEU A 146 7.33 7.94 4.69
N SER A 147 6.00 8.00 4.73
CA SER A 147 5.26 8.98 5.52
C SER A 147 4.31 8.28 6.50
N VAL A 148 4.21 8.81 7.72
CA VAL A 148 3.17 8.43 8.68
C VAL A 148 2.03 9.44 8.56
N LEU A 149 0.82 8.94 8.40
CA LEU A 149 -0.39 9.74 8.27
C LEU A 149 -1.23 9.67 9.54
N THR A 150 -1.88 10.76 9.91
CA THR A 150 -2.92 10.79 10.94
C THR A 150 -4.17 10.04 10.49
N ALA A 151 -5.13 9.84 11.40
CA ALA A 151 -6.44 9.26 11.07
C ALA A 151 -7.14 10.00 9.91
N THR A 152 -7.05 11.34 9.89
CA THR A 152 -7.61 12.21 8.84
C THR A 152 -6.88 12.12 7.51
N GLY A 153 -5.68 11.51 7.47
CA GLY A 153 -4.85 11.37 6.28
C GLY A 153 -3.80 12.47 6.12
N ASP A 154 -3.67 13.38 7.08
CA ASP A 154 -2.63 14.41 7.08
C ASP A 154 -1.25 13.80 7.37
N ILE A 155 -0.20 14.34 6.77
CA ILE A 155 1.17 13.87 7.01
C ILE A 155 1.60 14.30 8.42
N PHE A 156 1.80 13.32 9.29
CA PHE A 156 2.42 13.54 10.60
C PHE A 156 3.95 13.68 10.48
N THR A 157 4.58 12.81 9.68
CA THR A 157 6.02 12.87 9.39
C THR A 157 6.34 12.22 8.05
N GLU A 158 7.51 12.53 7.50
CA GLU A 158 8.01 11.97 6.26
C GLU A 158 9.54 11.80 6.29
N VAL A 159 10.01 10.66 5.76
CA VAL A 159 11.43 10.37 5.53
C VAL A 159 11.62 10.15 4.03
N THR A 160 12.63 10.79 3.45
CA THR A 160 12.95 10.68 2.02
C THR A 160 14.28 9.96 1.82
N ALA A 161 14.28 8.94 0.96
CA ALA A 161 15.47 8.16 0.60
C ALA A 161 16.43 8.98 -0.28
N ARG A 162 17.72 8.83 -0.01
CA ARG A 162 18.84 9.31 -0.81
C ARG A 162 19.39 8.17 -1.66
N SER A 163 20.25 8.49 -2.62
CA SER A 163 20.79 7.54 -3.61
C SER A 163 21.51 6.32 -3.00
N ASP A 164 22.08 6.46 -1.82
CA ASP A 164 22.87 5.43 -1.14
C ASP A 164 22.12 4.77 0.04
N ASP A 165 20.87 5.15 0.30
CA ASP A 165 20.11 4.59 1.42
C ASP A 165 19.67 3.16 1.08
N GLU A 166 20.22 2.17 1.79
CA GLU A 166 19.80 0.76 1.71
C GLU A 166 18.39 0.52 2.25
N PHE A 167 17.91 1.41 3.14
CA PHE A 167 16.55 1.45 3.64
C PHE A 167 16.24 2.82 4.26
N ILE A 168 14.95 3.14 4.40
CA ILE A 168 14.47 4.24 5.24
C ILE A 168 13.53 3.70 6.31
N GLN A 169 13.46 4.40 7.45
CA GLN A 169 12.63 3.97 8.57
C GLN A 169 12.08 5.13 9.38
N TYR A 170 10.98 4.86 10.09
CA TYR A 170 10.50 5.71 11.16
C TYR A 170 9.90 4.85 12.27
N GLN A 171 10.17 5.22 13.53
CA GLN A 171 9.66 4.53 14.71
C GLN A 171 8.93 5.53 15.62
N PHE A 172 7.76 5.13 16.11
CA PHE A 172 6.92 5.91 17.00
C PHE A 172 6.16 5.00 17.96
N ASN A 173 5.58 5.60 19.00
CA ASN A 173 4.68 4.91 19.91
C ASN A 173 3.24 5.26 19.54
N ALA A 174 2.34 4.30 19.67
CA ALA A 174 0.93 4.47 19.45
C ALA A 174 0.14 3.83 20.60
N GLN A 175 -0.96 4.48 20.97
CA GLN A 175 -1.84 4.10 22.06
C GLN A 175 -3.05 3.31 21.55
N GLN A 176 -3.72 2.62 22.47
CA GLN A 176 -4.99 1.96 22.21
C GLN A 176 -5.99 2.90 21.52
N GLY A 177 -6.52 2.47 20.39
CA GLY A 177 -7.52 3.23 19.63
C GLY A 177 -6.94 4.26 18.67
N ASP A 178 -5.60 4.39 18.59
CA ASP A 178 -4.97 5.20 17.55
C ASP A 178 -5.20 4.57 16.17
N ASP A 179 -5.66 5.40 15.24
CA ASP A 179 -5.74 5.09 13.81
C ASP A 179 -4.69 5.92 13.05
N PHE A 180 -3.91 5.26 12.20
CA PHE A 180 -2.88 5.92 11.39
C PHE A 180 -2.70 5.25 10.04
N GLY A 181 -2.00 5.92 9.13
CA GLY A 181 -1.59 5.37 7.84
C GLY A 181 -0.09 5.32 7.69
N ILE A 182 0.41 4.34 6.95
CA ILE A 182 1.78 4.33 6.43
C ILE A 182 1.69 4.48 4.91
N LYS A 183 2.27 5.57 4.40
CA LYS A 183 2.32 5.87 2.98
C LYS A 183 3.73 5.61 2.45
N VAL A 184 3.82 4.87 1.35
CA VAL A 184 5.04 4.77 0.55
C VAL A 184 4.77 5.44 -0.79
N SER A 185 5.65 6.35 -1.22
CA SER A 185 5.44 7.10 -2.47
C SER A 185 6.72 7.40 -3.22
N LEU A 186 6.60 7.51 -4.55
CA LEU A 186 7.67 7.92 -5.46
C LEU A 186 7.06 8.68 -6.63
N GLY A 187 7.35 9.98 -6.72
CA GLY A 187 6.65 10.88 -7.63
C GLY A 187 5.15 10.92 -7.31
N GLU A 188 4.31 10.65 -8.31
CA GLU A 188 2.85 10.64 -8.16
C GLU A 188 2.29 9.29 -7.67
N ALA A 189 3.04 8.19 -7.78
CA ALA A 189 2.57 6.91 -7.26
C ALA A 189 2.66 6.87 -5.75
N SER A 190 1.61 6.33 -5.14
CA SER A 190 1.64 6.02 -3.72
C SER A 190 0.71 4.88 -3.36
N ILE A 191 1.09 4.17 -2.30
CA ILE A 191 0.24 3.21 -1.61
C ILE A 191 0.12 3.62 -0.15
N ILE A 192 -1.04 3.36 0.43
CA ILE A 192 -1.33 3.65 1.84
C ILE A 192 -1.86 2.38 2.49
N GLU A 193 -1.18 1.94 3.54
CA GLU A 193 -1.67 0.91 4.45
C GLU A 193 -2.22 1.58 5.71
N ARG A 194 -3.41 1.18 6.14
CA ARG A 194 -4.05 1.73 7.35
C ARG A 194 -3.89 0.77 8.51
N PHE A 195 -3.72 1.32 9.71
CA PHE A 195 -3.49 0.56 10.93
C PHE A 195 -4.33 1.12 12.07
N GLN A 196 -4.75 0.22 12.95
CA GLN A 196 -5.36 0.53 14.23
C GLN A 196 -4.60 -0.21 15.34
N VAL A 197 -4.35 0.47 16.46
CA VAL A 197 -3.69 -0.11 17.64
C VAL A 197 -4.65 -0.66 18.65
#